data_AF-A0A834IT90-F1
#
_entry.id   AF-A0A834IT90-F1
#
_cell.length_a   1.000
_cell.length_b   1.000
_cell.length_c   1.000
_cell.angle_alpha   90.00
_cell.angle_beta   90.00
_cell.angle_gamma   90.00
#
_symmetry.space_group_name_H-M   'P 1'
#
loop_
_entity.id
_entity.type
_entity.pdbx_description
1 polymer ?
#
loop_
_entity_poly.entity_id
_entity_poly.type
_entity_poly.pdbx_seq_one_letter_code
_entity_poly.pdbx_strand_id
1 'polypeptide(L)'
;MQKIQLRIQPNDDVLQLYSRACSPCRDYYVLIVSPEYVALNIWKITHRPYANPKLNRCPIEDFNRRKLENLPVKIFMHILTFLGINDILRMMRCSKIMFERCNQNTVWRLIFVKKFARFPSKEENLLALDYTWKTIYQKRLEFVLRALKQKTDKEENEKKKKRNSSLCVQRGRIKLSQPTN
;
A
#
# COMPACT_ATOMS: atom_id res chain seq x y z
N MET A 1 8.71 12.52 21.18
CA MET A 1 7.69 13.30 20.45
C MET A 1 8.38 14.50 19.82
N GLN A 2 8.20 14.74 18.52
CA GLN A 2 8.68 15.96 17.86
C GLN A 2 7.73 17.11 18.20
N LYS A 3 8.25 18.21 18.74
CA LYS A 3 7.47 19.41 19.09
C LYS A 3 7.33 20.26 17.83
N ILE A 4 6.12 20.32 17.27
CA ILE A 4 5.77 21.23 16.19
C ILE A 4 5.40 22.57 16.84
N GLN A 5 6.02 23.66 16.40
CA GLN A 5 5.67 25.01 16.87
C GLN A 5 4.93 25.74 15.75
N LEU A 6 3.66 26.04 16.02
CA LEU A 6 2.81 26.85 15.15
C LEU A 6 2.93 28.31 15.57
N ARG A 7 3.18 29.20 14.60
CA ARG A 7 3.10 30.64 14.81
C ARG A 7 2.16 31.23 13.76
N ILE A 8 1.07 31.80 14.25
CA ILE A 8 0.16 32.62 13.44
C ILE A 8 0.55 34.06 13.73
N GLN A 9 0.97 34.80 12.70
CA GLN A 9 1.22 36.23 12.82
C GLN A 9 -0.15 36.93 12.83
N PRO A 10 -0.45 37.84 13.77
CA PRO A 10 -1.79 38.38 13.95
C PRO A 10 -2.26 39.33 12.84
N ASN A 11 -1.37 39.82 11.96
CA ASN A 11 -1.69 40.84 10.96
C ASN A 11 -1.49 40.39 9.50
N ASP A 12 -0.90 39.22 9.29
CA ASP A 12 -0.71 38.66 7.96
C ASP A 12 -1.39 37.28 7.94
N ASP A 13 -2.16 36.96 6.89
CA ASP A 13 -2.75 35.63 6.63
C ASP A 13 -1.67 34.57 6.33
N VAL A 14 -0.59 34.58 7.11
CA VAL A 14 0.64 33.84 6.90
C VAL A 14 0.80 32.86 8.04
N LEU A 15 0.66 31.59 7.71
CA LEU A 15 0.89 30.48 8.61
C LEU A 15 2.37 30.08 8.53
N GLN A 16 3.05 30.07 9.68
CA GLN A 16 4.42 29.57 9.78
C GLN A 16 4.49 28.35 10.70
N LEU A 17 5.01 27.26 10.15
CA LEU A 17 5.23 26.01 10.84
C LEU A 17 6.73 25.74 10.97
N TYR A 18 7.18 25.52 12.20
CA TYR A 18 8.57 25.21 12.50
C TYR A 18 8.69 23.76 12.94
N SER A 19 9.64 23.03 12.34
CA SER A 19 9.98 21.66 12.72
C SER A 19 11.48 21.44 12.69
N ARG A 20 11.94 20.46 13.47
CA ARG A 20 13.33 20.02 13.51
C ARG A 20 13.39 18.50 13.38
N ALA A 21 14.25 18.00 12.49
CA ALA A 21 14.50 16.58 12.37
C ALA A 21 15.03 15.99 13.69
N CYS A 22 14.77 14.70 13.92
CA CYS A 22 15.39 13.99 15.03
C CYS A 22 16.92 13.93 14.86
N SER A 23 17.62 13.70 15.98
CA SER A 23 19.04 13.29 15.94
C SER A 23 19.19 12.02 15.08
N PRO A 24 20.29 11.86 14.33
CA PRO A 24 21.50 12.71 14.33
C PRO A 24 21.43 13.92 13.38
N CYS A 25 20.51 13.95 12.41
CA CYS A 25 20.48 14.97 11.35
C CYS A 25 20.22 16.38 11.88
N ARG A 26 19.26 16.53 12.81
CA ARG A 26 18.86 17.80 13.45
C ARG A 26 18.47 18.97 12.54
N ASP A 27 18.40 18.79 11.21
CA ASP A 27 17.98 19.80 10.23
C ASP A 27 16.73 20.58 10.65
N TYR A 28 16.71 21.88 10.32
CA TYR A 28 15.58 22.76 10.61
C TYR A 28 14.74 22.99 9.35
N TYR A 29 13.43 22.96 9.54
CA TYR A 29 12.44 23.14 8.49
C TYR A 29 11.48 24.25 8.90
N VAL A 30 11.26 25.20 8.00
CA VAL A 30 10.23 26.22 8.15
C VAL A 30 9.33 26.19 6.93
N LEU A 31 8.06 25.85 7.13
CA LEU A 31 7.03 25.93 6.11
C LEU A 31 6.24 27.22 6.33
N ILE A 32 6.20 28.06 5.29
CA ILE A 32 5.46 29.31 5.25
C ILE A 32 4.35 29.13 4.23
N VAL A 33 3.10 29.34 4.65
CA VAL A 33 1.92 29.31 3.79
C VAL A 33 1.30 30.70 3.84
N SER A 34 1.29 31.38 2.71
CA SER A 34 0.69 32.69 2.50
C SER A 34 -0.38 32.59 1.40
N PRO A 35 -1.26 33.59 1.24
CA PRO A 35 -2.27 33.58 0.18
C PRO A 35 -1.65 33.58 -1.22
N GLU A 36 -0.45 34.14 -1.38
CA GLU A 36 0.22 34.25 -2.69
C GLU A 36 1.17 33.08 -2.99
N TYR A 37 1.76 32.48 -1.96
CA TYR A 37 2.82 31.49 -2.13
C TYR A 37 2.96 30.53 -0.95
N VAL A 38 3.55 29.38 -1.24
CA VAL A 38 4.04 28.42 -0.25
C VAL A 38 5.55 28.36 -0.37
N ALA A 39 6.26 28.45 0.76
CA ALA A 39 7.70 28.34 0.83
C ALA A 39 8.13 27.31 1.87
N LEU A 40 9.06 26.42 1.48
CA LEU A 40 9.76 25.53 2.39
C LEU A 40 11.22 25.93 2.48
N ASN A 41 11.62 26.42 3.65
CA ASN A 41 13.01 26.72 3.98
C ASN A 41 13.63 25.55 4.73
N ILE A 42 14.77 25.08 4.24
CA ILE A 42 15.51 23.96 4.83
C ILE A 42 16.92 24.42 5.20
N TRP A 43 17.28 24.31 6.47
CA TRP A 43 18.64 24.47 6.96
C TRP A 43 19.22 23.10 7.28
N LYS A 44 20.14 22.64 6.43
CA LYS A 44 20.89 21.42 6.68
C LYS A 44 22.03 21.71 7.65
N ILE A 45 22.07 21.01 8.79
CA ILE A 45 23.13 21.21 9.80
C ILE A 45 24.44 20.57 9.36
N THR A 46 24.42 19.68 8.36
CA THR A 46 25.60 18.99 7.84
C THR A 46 26.53 19.85 6.98
N HIS A 47 26.18 21.11 6.65
CA HIS A 47 27.00 21.97 5.78
C HIS A 47 27.25 23.35 6.39
N ARG A 48 28.52 23.73 6.62
CA ARG A 48 28.95 25.11 6.95
C ARG A 48 29.25 25.90 5.66
N PRO A 49 29.06 27.23 5.60
CA PRO A 49 28.47 28.11 6.61
C PRO A 49 26.94 28.26 6.45
N TYR A 50 26.23 28.34 7.58
CA TYR A 50 24.77 28.25 7.71
C TYR A 50 23.99 29.53 7.32
N ALA A 51 24.46 30.29 6.34
CA ALA A 51 23.93 31.63 6.10
C ALA A 51 22.53 31.61 5.46
N ASN A 52 22.30 30.73 4.47
CA ASN A 52 21.07 30.75 3.67
C ASN A 52 20.38 29.37 3.64
N PRO A 53 19.08 29.29 3.97
CA PRO A 53 18.33 28.07 3.75
C PRO A 53 18.27 27.73 2.26
N LYS A 54 18.11 26.45 1.97
CA LYS A 54 17.55 26.07 0.67
C LYS A 54 16.07 26.46 0.68
N LEU A 55 15.75 27.56 -0.01
CA LEU A 55 14.40 28.06 -0.19
C LEU A 55 13.77 27.37 -1.41
N ASN A 56 12.68 26.62 -1.17
CA ASN A 56 11.79 26.17 -2.23
C ASN A 56 10.51 26.98 -2.16
N ARG A 57 10.37 28.02 -2.98
CA ARG A 57 9.17 28.87 -3.07
C ARG A 57 8.36 28.48 -4.30
N CYS A 58 7.04 28.42 -4.15
CA CYS A 58 6.11 28.23 -5.24
C CYS A 58 4.89 29.13 -5.05
N PRO A 59 4.40 29.81 -6.10
CA PRO A 59 3.10 30.49 -6.05
C PRO A 59 1.99 29.52 -5.64
N ILE A 60 0.98 29.99 -4.92
CA ILE A 60 -0.10 29.11 -4.44
C ILE A 60 -0.86 28.46 -5.60
N GLU A 61 -1.01 29.20 -6.71
CA GLU A 61 -1.68 28.72 -7.92
C GLU A 61 -0.94 27.53 -8.52
N ASP A 62 0.38 27.65 -8.62
CA ASP A 62 1.26 26.59 -9.10
C ASP A 62 1.30 25.40 -8.14
N PHE A 63 1.28 25.65 -6.83
CA PHE A 63 1.18 24.59 -5.82
C PHE A 63 -0.11 23.79 -6.00
N ASN A 64 -1.22 24.46 -6.28
CA ASN A 64 -2.50 23.81 -6.57
C ASN A 64 -2.50 23.07 -7.91
N ARG A 65 -1.84 23.60 -8.94
CA ARG A 65 -1.70 22.92 -10.24
C ARG A 65 -0.81 21.69 -10.18
N ARG A 66 0.28 21.71 -9.40
CA ARG A 66 1.28 20.64 -9.30
C ARG A 66 0.92 19.54 -8.27
N LYS A 67 -0.37 19.29 -8.05
CA LYS A 67 -0.82 18.17 -7.22
C LYS A 67 -0.86 16.87 -8.02
N LEU A 68 -0.54 15.76 -7.36
CA LEU A 68 -0.56 14.42 -7.95
C LEU A 68 -1.93 14.08 -8.57
N GLU A 69 -3.02 14.54 -7.94
CA GLU A 69 -4.40 14.36 -8.41
C GLU A 69 -4.73 15.11 -9.71
N ASN A 70 -4.00 16.18 -10.01
CA ASN A 70 -4.18 17.01 -11.19
C ASN A 70 -3.34 16.54 -12.39
N LEU A 71 -2.58 15.46 -12.24
CA LEU A 71 -1.82 14.89 -13.34
C LEU A 71 -2.74 14.40 -14.46
N PRO A 72 -2.32 14.56 -15.73
CA PRO A 72 -2.94 13.88 -16.86
C PRO A 72 -3.06 12.39 -16.62
N VAL A 73 -4.21 11.81 -16.98
CA VAL A 73 -4.55 10.39 -16.72
C VAL A 73 -3.42 9.45 -17.17
N LYS A 74 -2.80 9.71 -18.33
CA LYS A 74 -1.70 8.90 -18.87
C LYS A 74 -0.47 8.88 -17.96
N ILE A 75 -0.06 10.05 -17.46
CA ILE A 75 1.10 10.17 -16.57
C ILE A 75 0.80 9.52 -15.22
N PHE A 76 -0.39 9.79 -14.67
CA PHE A 76 -0.83 9.16 -13.43
C PHE A 76 -0.83 7.62 -13.54
N MET A 77 -1.41 7.07 -14.60
CA MET A 77 -1.42 5.63 -14.85
C MET A 77 0.00 5.08 -14.98
N HIS A 78 0.90 5.78 -15.66
CA HIS A 78 2.30 5.38 -15.76
C HIS A 78 2.96 5.31 -14.37
N ILE A 79 2.74 6.29 -13.49
CA ILE A 79 3.25 6.24 -12.11
C ILE A 79 2.72 5.01 -11.36
N LEU A 80 1.42 4.69 -11.50
CA LEU A 80 0.83 3.50 -10.87
C LEU A 80 1.47 2.19 -11.34
N THR A 81 2.03 2.14 -12.57
CA THR A 81 2.73 0.94 -13.06
C THR A 81 3.99 0.61 -12.24
N PHE A 82 4.59 1.59 -11.56
CA PHE A 82 5.76 1.36 -10.70
C PHE A 82 5.40 1.04 -9.25
N LEU A 83 4.19 1.39 -8.80
CA LEU A 83 3.78 1.21 -7.40
C LEU A 83 3.32 -0.21 -7.09
N GLY A 84 3.60 -0.71 -5.89
CA GLY A 84 3.06 -1.98 -5.40
C GLY A 84 1.54 -1.92 -5.21
N ILE A 85 0.85 -3.06 -5.27
CA ILE A 85 -0.61 -3.12 -5.08
C ILE A 85 -1.00 -2.53 -3.71
N ASN A 86 -0.24 -2.86 -2.65
CA ASN A 86 -0.50 -2.34 -1.32
C ASN A 86 -0.34 -0.82 -1.25
N ASP A 87 0.62 -0.25 -1.97
CA ASP A 87 0.86 1.20 -1.99
C ASP A 87 -0.28 1.91 -2.72
N ILE A 88 -0.77 1.35 -3.82
CA ILE A 88 -1.95 1.86 -4.55
C ILE A 88 -3.18 1.84 -3.63
N LEU A 89 -3.41 0.75 -2.89
CA LEU A 89 -4.53 0.63 -1.95
C LEU A 89 -4.40 1.58 -0.75
N ARG A 90 -3.18 1.81 -0.24
CA ARG A 90 -2.93 2.81 0.81
C ARG A 90 -3.18 4.21 0.30
N MET A 91 -2.72 4.52 -0.90
CA MET A 91 -2.92 5.81 -1.56
C MET A 91 -4.40 6.13 -1.77
N MET A 92 -5.20 5.12 -2.11
CA MET A 92 -6.67 5.21 -2.19
C MET A 92 -7.31 5.65 -0.84
N ARG A 93 -6.67 5.37 0.30
CA ARG A 93 -7.15 5.74 1.64
C ARG A 93 -6.66 7.11 2.11
N CYS A 94 -5.70 7.72 1.42
CA CYS A 94 -5.07 8.97 1.86
C CYS A 94 -5.95 10.19 1.63
N SER A 95 -6.74 10.22 0.55
CA SER A 95 -7.64 11.34 0.26
C SER A 95 -8.85 10.91 -0.57
N LYS A 96 -9.93 11.69 -0.51
CA LYS A 96 -11.15 11.46 -1.30
C LYS A 96 -10.88 11.55 -2.80
N ILE A 97 -10.10 12.53 -3.24
CA ILE A 97 -9.76 12.73 -4.66
C ILE A 97 -8.95 11.53 -5.17
N MET A 98 -8.00 11.06 -4.37
CA MET A 98 -7.20 9.90 -4.71
C MET A 98 -8.00 8.60 -4.69
N PHE A 99 -9.00 8.48 -3.80
CA PHE A 99 -9.95 7.38 -3.83
C PHE A 99 -10.67 7.33 -5.18
N GLU A 100 -11.24 8.44 -5.64
CA GLU A 100 -11.98 8.51 -6.90
C GLU A 100 -11.08 8.18 -8.11
N ARG A 101 -9.86 8.72 -8.13
CA ARG A 101 -8.88 8.43 -9.19
C ARG A 101 -8.41 6.97 -9.20
N CYS A 102 -8.05 6.41 -8.04
CA CYS A 102 -7.57 5.04 -7.94
C CYS A 102 -8.68 4.00 -8.09
N ASN A 103 -9.95 4.38 -7.87
CA ASN A 103 -11.08 3.46 -7.97
C ASN A 103 -11.63 3.36 -9.42
N GLN A 104 -11.00 4.01 -10.40
CA GLN A 104 -11.35 3.87 -11.81
C GLN A 104 -11.14 2.43 -12.33
N ASN A 105 -11.96 2.05 -13.31
CA ASN A 105 -11.97 0.69 -13.87
C ASN A 105 -10.60 0.29 -14.48
N THR A 106 -9.90 1.24 -15.08
CA THR A 106 -8.56 1.07 -15.67
C THR A 106 -7.50 0.75 -14.61
N VAL A 107 -7.60 1.34 -13.42
CA VAL A 107 -6.70 1.07 -12.29
C VAL A 107 -6.97 -0.32 -11.72
N TRP A 108 -8.23 -0.73 -11.61
CA TRP A 108 -8.57 -2.09 -11.19
C TRP A 108 -8.09 -3.16 -12.19
N ARG A 109 -8.12 -2.86 -13.50
CA ARG A 109 -7.49 -3.73 -14.52
C ARG A 109 -5.98 -3.83 -14.30
N LEU A 110 -5.31 -2.72 -14.01
CA LEU A 110 -3.87 -2.71 -13.68
C LEU A 110 -3.58 -3.56 -12.44
N ILE A 111 -4.36 -3.38 -11.35
CA ILE A 111 -4.23 -4.15 -10.11
C ILE A 111 -4.42 -5.64 -10.38
N PHE A 112 -5.41 -6.01 -11.21
CA PHE A 112 -5.67 -7.39 -11.61
C PHE A 112 -4.44 -8.02 -12.28
N VAL A 113 -3.89 -7.36 -13.31
CA VAL A 113 -2.71 -7.85 -14.03
C VAL A 113 -1.51 -7.97 -13.09
N LYS A 114 -1.31 -7.00 -12.20
CA LYS A 114 -0.23 -7.04 -11.20
C LYS A 114 -0.40 -8.19 -10.21
N LYS A 115 -1.63 -8.45 -9.74
CA LYS A 115 -1.87 -9.47 -8.70
C LYS A 115 -1.68 -10.89 -9.24
N PHE A 116 -2.15 -11.15 -10.45
CA PHE A 116 -2.13 -12.48 -11.05
C PHE A 116 -0.95 -12.69 -12.00
N ALA A 117 -0.11 -11.68 -12.20
CA ALA A 117 1.06 -11.70 -13.09
C ALA A 117 0.73 -12.25 -14.50
N ARG A 118 -0.48 -11.96 -15.00
CA ARG A 118 -0.99 -12.44 -16.28
C ARG A 118 -1.91 -11.44 -16.94
N PHE A 119 -2.06 -11.55 -18.25
CA PHE A 119 -3.08 -10.83 -18.98
C PHE A 119 -4.48 -11.41 -18.71
N PRO A 120 -5.55 -10.58 -18.74
CA PRO A 120 -6.90 -11.07 -18.57
C PRO A 120 -7.32 -11.98 -19.73
N SER A 121 -8.05 -13.05 -19.42
CA SER A 121 -8.58 -14.00 -20.41
C SER A 121 -9.65 -13.34 -21.28
N LYS A 122 -9.97 -13.94 -22.44
CA LYS A 122 -11.08 -13.49 -23.30
C LYS A 122 -12.41 -13.40 -22.52
N GLU A 123 -12.71 -14.41 -21.71
CA GLU A 123 -13.90 -14.44 -20.85
C GLU A 123 -13.90 -13.28 -19.83
N GLU A 124 -12.76 -13.01 -19.20
CA GLU A 124 -12.64 -11.93 -18.21
C GLU A 124 -12.75 -10.55 -18.86
N ASN A 125 -12.26 -10.39 -20.09
CA ASN A 125 -12.46 -9.17 -20.86
C ASN A 125 -13.92 -9.00 -21.28
N LEU A 126 -14.61 -10.08 -21.66
CA LEU A 126 -16.05 -10.04 -21.98
C LEU A 126 -16.87 -9.66 -20.74
N LEU A 127 -16.60 -10.29 -19.60
CA LEU A 127 -17.25 -9.94 -18.32
C LEU A 127 -16.98 -8.50 -17.91
N ALA A 128 -15.84 -7.92 -18.29
CA ALA A 128 -15.50 -6.53 -17.98
C ALA A 128 -16.28 -5.50 -18.81
N LEU A 129 -17.04 -5.93 -19.83
CA LEU A 129 -17.98 -5.08 -20.55
C LEU A 129 -19.23 -4.83 -19.70
N ASP A 130 -19.75 -5.88 -19.08
CA ASP A 130 -20.98 -5.81 -18.26
C ASP A 130 -20.68 -5.44 -16.79
N TYR A 131 -19.47 -5.73 -16.31
CA TYR A 131 -19.07 -5.54 -14.92
C TYR A 131 -17.76 -4.75 -14.77
N THR A 132 -17.52 -4.18 -13.59
CA THR A 132 -16.24 -3.52 -13.29
C THR A 132 -15.13 -4.54 -12.97
N TRP A 133 -13.88 -4.22 -13.33
CA TRP A 133 -12.69 -5.01 -13.02
C TRP A 133 -12.52 -5.28 -11.52
N LYS A 134 -13.05 -4.40 -10.66
CA LYS A 134 -13.11 -4.62 -9.22
C LYS A 134 -13.92 -5.86 -8.84
N THR A 135 -15.10 -6.03 -9.43
CA THR A 135 -15.96 -7.19 -9.17
C THR A 135 -15.34 -8.48 -9.73
N ILE A 136 -14.71 -8.41 -10.90
CA ILE A 136 -14.00 -9.54 -11.51
C ILE A 136 -12.81 -9.94 -10.65
N TYR A 137 -12.05 -8.95 -10.16
CA TYR A 137 -10.95 -9.17 -9.23
C TYR A 137 -11.43 -9.88 -7.96
N GLN A 138 -12.53 -9.44 -7.36
CA GLN A 138 -13.11 -10.07 -6.16
C GLN A 138 -13.52 -11.52 -6.42
N LYS A 139 -14.31 -11.77 -7.49
CA LYS A 139 -14.74 -13.12 -7.88
C LYS A 139 -13.54 -14.04 -8.11
N ARG A 140 -12.50 -13.56 -8.80
CA ARG A 140 -11.30 -14.34 -9.08
C ARG A 140 -10.49 -14.61 -7.82
N LEU A 141 -10.36 -13.62 -6.94
CA LEU A 141 -9.66 -13.77 -5.67
C LEU A 141 -10.35 -14.82 -4.80
N GLU A 142 -11.68 -14.78 -4.69
CA GLU A 142 -12.46 -15.78 -3.96
C GLU A 142 -12.23 -17.19 -4.52
N PHE A 143 -12.25 -17.35 -5.84
CA PHE A 143 -11.99 -18.63 -6.48
C PHE A 143 -10.61 -19.19 -6.09
N VAL A 144 -9.56 -18.35 -6.15
CA VAL A 144 -8.21 -18.76 -5.77
C VAL A 144 -8.13 -19.13 -4.29
N LEU A 145 -8.77 -18.34 -3.41
CA LEU A 145 -8.79 -18.63 -1.97
C LEU A 145 -9.49 -19.97 -1.65
N ARG A 146 -10.62 -20.26 -2.31
CA ARG A 146 -11.33 -21.54 -2.17
C ARG A 146 -10.46 -22.71 -2.64
N ALA A 147 -9.78 -22.56 -3.77
CA ALA A 147 -8.88 -23.58 -4.30
C ALA A 147 -7.69 -23.85 -3.36
N LEU A 148 -7.13 -22.82 -2.72
CA LEU A 148 -6.06 -22.97 -1.74
C LEU A 148 -6.54 -23.69 -0.48
N LYS A 149 -7.72 -23.33 0.05
CA LYS A 149 -8.31 -23.97 1.23
C LYS A 149 -8.57 -25.47 1.00
N GLN A 150 -9.08 -25.84 -0.17
CA GLN A 150 -9.27 -27.26 -0.49
C GLN A 150 -7.96 -28.05 -0.58
N LYS A 151 -6.85 -27.41 -0.99
CA LYS A 151 -5.53 -28.07 -1.00
C LYS A 151 -5.04 -28.31 0.43
N THR A 152 -5.15 -27.32 1.32
CA THR A 152 -4.75 -27.46 2.72
C THR A 152 -5.57 -28.54 3.43
N ASP A 153 -6.88 -28.61 3.18
CA ASP A 153 -7.77 -29.61 3.79
C ASP A 153 -7.44 -31.04 3.32
N LYS A 154 -7.07 -31.21 2.04
CA LYS A 154 -6.61 -32.49 1.48
C LYS A 154 -5.28 -32.93 2.09
N GLU A 155 -4.31 -32.02 2.19
CA GLU A 155 -3.00 -32.31 2.80
C GLU A 155 -3.11 -32.71 4.28
N GLU A 156 -4.01 -32.07 5.04
CA GLU A 156 -4.27 -32.44 6.43
C GLU A 156 -4.94 -33.81 6.56
N ASN A 157 -5.89 -34.13 5.69
CA ASN A 157 -6.56 -35.43 5.69
C ASN A 157 -5.60 -36.57 5.31
N GLU A 158 -4.68 -36.35 4.37
CA GLU A 158 -3.62 -37.33 4.05
C GLU A 158 -2.65 -37.54 5.21
N LYS A 159 -2.24 -36.47 5.91
CA LYS A 159 -1.39 -36.57 7.11
C LYS A 159 -2.08 -37.33 8.24
N LYS A 160 -3.38 -37.11 8.46
CA LYS A 160 -4.19 -37.87 9.43
C LYS A 160 -4.29 -39.35 9.05
N LYS A 161 -4.51 -39.66 7.76
CA LYS A 161 -4.56 -41.05 7.28
C LYS A 161 -3.23 -41.79 7.49
N LYS A 162 -2.10 -41.12 7.23
CA LYS A 162 -0.76 -41.67 7.50
C LYS A 162 -0.52 -41.91 9.00
N ARG A 163 -0.88 -40.95 9.88
CA ARG A 163 -0.78 -41.10 11.35
C ARG A 163 -1.64 -42.24 11.89
N ASN A 164 -2.86 -42.37 11.41
CA ASN A 164 -3.78 -43.44 11.84
C ASN A 164 -3.31 -44.82 11.34
N SER A 165 -2.71 -44.90 10.15
CA SER A 165 -2.10 -46.13 9.65
C SER A 165 -0.86 -46.56 10.44
N SER A 166 0.00 -45.63 10.86
CA SER A 166 1.17 -45.95 11.70
C SER A 166 0.80 -46.36 13.13
N LEU A 167 -0.31 -45.84 13.67
CA LEU A 167 -0.82 -46.22 14.99
C LEU A 167 -1.39 -47.65 15.02
N CYS A 168 -1.89 -48.14 13.86
CA CYS A 168 -2.45 -49.48 13.73
C CYS A 168 -1.38 -50.57 13.67
N VAL A 169 -0.20 -50.27 13.10
CA VAL A 169 0.93 -51.22 13.00
C VAL A 169 1.56 -51.53 14.37
N GLN A 170 1.50 -50.59 15.33
CA GLN A 170 2.09 -50.78 16.66
C GLN A 170 1.21 -51.60 17.63
N ARG A 171 -0.09 -51.76 17.36
CA ARG A 171 -1.01 -52.52 18.24
C ARG A 171 -1.10 -54.02 17.93
N GLY A 172 -0.40 -54.52 16.91
CA GLY A 172 -0.45 -55.93 16.48
C GLY A 172 0.58 -56.88 17.11
N ARG A 173 1.33 -56.48 18.15
CA ARG A 173 2.41 -57.30 18.74
C ARG A 173 2.29 -57.42 20.26
N ILE A 174 1.21 -58.01 20.75
CA ILE A 174 1.18 -58.59 22.10
C ILE A 174 0.89 -60.08 21.90
N LYS A 175 1.95 -60.90 21.87
CA LYS A 175 1.82 -62.36 21.94
C LYS A 175 1.35 -62.70 23.35
N LEU A 176 0.17 -63.29 23.49
CA LEU A 176 -0.21 -64.03 24.69
C LEU A 176 0.76 -65.20 24.85
N SER A 177 1.66 -65.12 25.83
CA SER A 177 2.32 -66.30 26.39
C SER A 177 1.39 -66.90 27.44
N GLN A 178 0.89 -68.10 27.18
CA GLN A 178 0.17 -68.89 28.20
C GLN A 178 1.14 -69.37 29.28
N PRO A 179 0.72 -69.42 30.56
CA PRO A 179 1.54 -69.99 31.62
C PRO A 179 1.47 -71.52 31.53
N THR A 180 2.63 -72.16 31.45
CA THR A 180 2.79 -73.60 31.71
C THR A 180 2.83 -73.83 33.21
N ASN A 181 2.03 -74.81 33.66
CA ASN A 181 1.88 -75.44 34.99
C ASN A 181 2.85 -75.04 36.11
#